data_AF-A0A6A5H6B7-F1
#
_entry.id   AF-A0A6A5H6B7-F1
#
_cell.length_a   1.000
_cell.length_b   1.000
_cell.length_c   1.000
_cell.angle_alpha   90.00
_cell.angle_beta   90.00
_cell.angle_gamma   90.00
#
_symmetry.space_group_name_H-M   'P 1'
#
loop_
_entity.id
_entity.type
_entity.pdbx_description
1 polymer ?
#
loop_
_entity_poly.entity_id
_entity_poly.type
_entity_poly.pdbx_seq_one_letter_code
_entity_poly.pdbx_strand_id
1 'polypeptide(L)'
;MPPKRKSTTKETTHGRKERKSTKKESSPENDSEGEEGIPFDKKTLQRNVKFDFEKLMTDPVFQHPEFVVKMEPEDLTVEHYEKNGLEKPIHFRCDPKRIGMK
;
A
#
# COMPACT_ATOMS: atom_id res chain seq x y z
N MET A 1 -30.00 28.63 24.99
CA MET A 1 -29.69 28.76 23.55
C MET A 1 -28.91 30.05 23.32
N PRO A 2 -27.64 30.00 22.92
CA PRO A 2 -26.92 31.18 22.45
C PRO A 2 -27.18 31.42 20.94
N PRO A 3 -27.39 32.68 20.49
CA PRO A 3 -27.83 33.00 19.14
C PRO A 3 -26.72 32.95 18.09
N LYS A 4 -27.09 32.58 16.86
CA LYS A 4 -26.26 32.61 15.66
C LYS A 4 -25.97 34.06 15.25
N ARG A 5 -24.69 34.42 15.03
CA ARG A 5 -24.31 35.61 14.27
C ARG A 5 -23.75 35.20 12.91
N LYS A 6 -24.41 35.66 11.84
CA LYS A 6 -23.86 35.72 10.47
C LYS A 6 -23.01 36.98 10.36
N SER A 7 -21.83 36.88 9.76
CA SER A 7 -21.17 38.00 9.11
C SER A 7 -20.44 37.50 7.88
N THR A 8 -20.82 38.10 6.75
CA THR A 8 -20.33 37.91 5.39
C THR A 8 -19.02 38.66 5.14
N THR A 9 -18.41 38.34 3.99
CA THR A 9 -17.54 39.19 3.13
C THR A 9 -16.02 39.15 3.36
N LYS A 10 -15.26 38.49 2.48
CA LYS A 10 -14.61 39.04 1.25
C LYS A 10 -13.54 38.08 0.71
N GLU A 11 -13.56 37.83 -0.60
CA GLU A 11 -12.42 37.31 -1.35
C GLU A 11 -11.31 38.38 -1.45
N THR A 12 -10.05 37.95 -1.35
CA THR A 12 -8.87 38.57 -2.00
C THR A 12 -7.72 37.56 -2.10
N THR A 13 -7.47 37.12 -3.33
CA THR A 13 -6.18 36.94 -4.05
C THR A 13 -4.85 36.71 -3.30
N HIS A 14 -4.14 35.67 -3.76
CA HIS A 14 -2.68 35.42 -3.83
C HIS A 14 -1.73 35.95 -2.72
N GLY A 15 -1.18 35.01 -1.94
CA GLY A 15 -0.03 35.25 -1.06
C GLY A 15 0.81 33.98 -0.85
N ARG A 16 1.90 33.88 -1.62
CA ARG A 16 3.01 32.92 -1.50
C ARG A 16 3.50 32.81 -0.05
N LYS A 17 3.42 31.62 0.55
CA LYS A 17 4.21 31.23 1.73
C LYS A 17 4.95 29.93 1.45
N GLU A 18 6.23 30.13 1.17
CA GLU A 18 7.28 29.12 1.00
C GLU A 18 7.32 28.21 2.23
N ARG A 19 7.21 26.90 2.01
CA ARG A 19 7.49 25.90 3.05
C ARG A 19 8.93 25.44 2.87
N LYS A 20 9.76 25.88 3.82
CA LYS A 20 11.17 25.51 4.04
C LYS A 20 11.31 23.98 4.01
N SER A 21 11.94 23.45 2.96
CA SER A 21 12.37 22.06 2.87
C SER A 21 13.52 21.83 3.84
N THR A 22 13.26 21.08 4.90
CA THR A 22 14.31 20.52 5.75
C THR A 22 15.02 19.42 4.96
N LYS A 23 16.16 19.78 4.38
CA LYS A 23 17.11 18.93 3.69
C LYS A 23 17.64 17.90 4.70
N LYS A 24 17.11 16.67 4.67
CA LYS A 24 17.67 15.53 5.39
C LYS A 24 18.82 15.01 4.53
N GLU A 25 20.04 15.43 4.87
CA GLU A 25 21.25 14.93 4.21
C GLU A 25 21.39 13.45 4.57
N SER A 26 21.25 12.61 3.56
CA SER A 26 21.63 11.20 3.60
C SER A 26 22.79 11.07 2.62
N SER A 27 23.96 10.74 3.14
CA SER A 27 25.15 10.41 2.33
C SER A 27 24.83 9.25 1.39
N PRO A 28 25.26 9.31 0.13
CA PRO A 28 25.51 8.13 -0.66
C PRO A 28 27.01 7.86 -0.66
N GLU A 29 27.47 6.90 0.12
CA GLU A 29 28.65 6.12 -0.28
C GLU A 29 28.10 4.98 -1.13
N ASN A 30 28.17 5.16 -2.44
CA ASN A 30 28.01 4.08 -3.39
C ASN A 30 29.08 4.28 -4.47
N ASP A 31 30.29 3.84 -4.16
CA ASP A 31 31.36 3.64 -5.14
C ASP A 31 30.95 2.46 -6.04
N SER A 32 30.09 2.74 -7.02
CA SER A 32 29.99 1.95 -8.23
C SER A 32 30.85 2.65 -9.28
N GLU A 33 32.07 2.14 -9.44
CA GLU A 33 32.98 2.53 -10.51
C GLU A 33 32.24 2.54 -11.85
N GLY A 34 32.36 3.66 -12.55
CA GLY A 34 31.58 3.96 -13.74
C GLY A 34 31.88 3.02 -14.90
N GLU A 35 30.85 2.33 -15.38
CA GLU A 35 30.71 2.13 -16.82
C GLU A 35 30.16 3.43 -17.43
N GLU A 36 30.93 4.00 -18.33
CA GLU A 36 30.55 5.19 -19.08
C GLU A 36 29.26 4.94 -19.89
N GLY A 37 28.26 5.78 -19.67
CA GLY A 37 27.43 6.25 -20.77
C GLY A 37 26.16 5.47 -21.15
N ILE A 38 25.49 4.78 -20.23
CA ILE A 38 24.08 4.41 -20.48
C ILE A 38 23.17 5.48 -19.85
N PRO A 39 22.49 6.34 -20.64
CA PRO A 39 21.53 7.28 -20.09
C PRO A 39 20.45 6.50 -19.34
N PHE A 40 20.17 6.90 -18.09
CA PHE A 40 19.17 6.26 -17.24
C PHE A 40 17.78 6.37 -17.86
N ASP A 41 17.39 5.36 -18.65
CA ASP A 41 16.10 5.29 -19.30
C ASP A 41 15.07 4.67 -18.36
N LYS A 42 14.22 5.51 -17.76
CA LYS A 42 13.09 5.07 -16.93
C LYS A 42 12.16 4.09 -17.66
N LYS A 43 12.17 4.07 -18.99
CA LYS A 43 11.34 3.16 -19.81
C LYS A 43 11.91 1.74 -19.88
N THR A 44 13.22 1.54 -19.73
CA THR A 44 13.84 0.20 -19.69
C THR A 44 13.85 -0.39 -18.28
N LEU A 45 13.82 0.48 -17.25
CA LEU A 45 13.79 0.06 -15.85
C LEU A 45 12.63 -0.91 -15.50
N GLN A 46 11.46 -0.74 -16.13
CA GLN A 46 10.29 -1.59 -15.90
C GLN A 46 10.25 -2.87 -16.76
N ARG A 47 11.12 -2.99 -17.78
CA ARG A 47 11.12 -4.13 -18.72
C ARG A 47 12.08 -5.25 -18.32
N ASN A 48 12.85 -5.07 -17.24
CA ASN A 48 13.77 -6.08 -16.74
C ASN A 48 13.08 -7.07 -15.79
N VAL A 49 11.86 -7.49 -16.11
CA VAL A 49 11.29 -8.67 -15.45
C VAL A 49 11.95 -9.89 -16.07
N LYS A 50 13.04 -10.35 -15.46
CA LYS A 50 13.78 -11.56 -15.89
C LYS A 50 13.04 -12.86 -15.56
N PHE A 51 11.84 -12.76 -14.99
CA PHE A 51 11.07 -13.89 -14.53
C PHE A 51 9.94 -14.20 -15.49
N ASP A 52 9.76 -15.48 -15.74
CA ASP A 52 8.65 -16.01 -16.51
C ASP A 52 7.43 -16.15 -15.56
N PHE A 53 6.52 -15.18 -15.62
CA PHE A 53 5.35 -15.14 -14.75
C PHE A 53 4.41 -16.33 -14.98
N GLU A 54 4.28 -16.82 -16.21
CA GLU A 54 3.40 -17.95 -16.51
C GLU A 54 3.90 -19.22 -15.81
N LYS A 55 5.23 -19.42 -15.80
CA LYS A 55 5.86 -20.49 -15.02
C LYS A 55 5.67 -20.30 -13.52
N LEU A 56 5.90 -19.10 -13.00
CA LEU A 56 5.74 -18.84 -11.56
C LEU A 56 4.30 -19.06 -11.06
N MET A 57 3.30 -18.71 -11.88
CA MET A 57 1.88 -18.87 -11.51
C MET A 57 1.41 -20.34 -11.54
N THR A 58 2.13 -21.20 -12.28
CA THR A 58 1.81 -22.64 -12.39
C THR A 58 2.70 -23.52 -11.53
N ASP A 59 3.78 -22.96 -10.97
CA ASP A 59 4.74 -23.68 -10.15
C ASP A 59 4.10 -24.16 -8.83
N PRO A 60 4.06 -25.49 -8.58
CA PRO A 60 3.48 -26.04 -7.35
C PRO A 60 4.26 -25.64 -6.10
N VAL A 61 5.51 -25.17 -6.22
CA VAL A 61 6.32 -24.73 -5.07
C VAL A 61 5.64 -23.59 -4.31
N PHE A 62 4.87 -22.73 -4.98
CA PHE A 62 4.16 -21.62 -4.34
C PHE A 62 2.74 -21.99 -3.87
N GLN A 63 2.29 -23.23 -4.10
CA GLN A 63 0.98 -23.69 -3.65
C GLN A 63 1.04 -24.07 -2.17
N HIS A 64 0.79 -23.08 -1.32
CA HIS A 64 0.75 -23.28 0.13
C HIS A 64 -0.65 -23.02 0.68
N PRO A 65 -1.56 -24.02 0.64
CA PRO A 65 -2.92 -23.87 1.15
C PRO A 65 -2.97 -23.60 2.66
N GLU A 66 -1.90 -23.93 3.40
CA GLU A 66 -1.85 -23.76 4.86
C GLU A 66 -1.61 -22.33 5.33
N PHE A 67 -1.13 -21.43 4.46
CA PHE A 67 -0.89 -20.04 4.84
C PHE A 67 -2.15 -19.19 4.83
N VAL A 68 -3.13 -19.51 3.98
CA VAL A 68 -4.36 -18.72 3.86
C VAL A 68 -5.53 -19.51 4.39
N VAL A 69 -6.12 -19.02 5.47
CA VAL A 69 -7.31 -19.64 6.08
C VAL A 69 -8.54 -19.21 5.28
N LYS A 70 -9.31 -20.19 4.82
CA LYS A 70 -10.62 -19.97 4.20
C LYS A 70 -11.69 -20.26 5.24
N MET A 71 -12.52 -19.27 5.55
CA MET A 71 -13.60 -19.40 6.51
C MET A 71 -14.79 -18.55 6.10
N GLU A 72 -15.95 -18.81 6.69
CA GLU A 72 -17.12 -17.96 6.50
C GLU A 72 -17.07 -16.73 7.41
N PRO A 73 -17.74 -15.62 7.02
CA PRO A 73 -17.83 -14.42 7.85
C PRO A 73 -18.36 -14.67 9.27
N GLU A 74 -19.30 -15.60 9.39
CA GLU A 74 -20.01 -15.89 10.64
C GLU A 74 -19.09 -16.59 11.66
N ASP A 75 -18.07 -17.30 11.17
CA ASP A 75 -17.07 -17.97 11.99
C ASP A 75 -16.00 -17.01 12.54
N LEU A 76 -15.91 -15.79 11.97
CA LEU A 76 -14.99 -14.76 12.47
C LEU A 76 -15.59 -14.08 13.69
N THR A 77 -15.65 -14.82 14.79
CA THR A 77 -16.12 -14.34 16.09
C THR A 77 -14.97 -13.82 16.94
N VAL A 78 -15.31 -13.13 18.03
CA VAL A 78 -14.32 -12.70 19.04
C VAL A 78 -13.58 -13.90 19.63
N GLU A 79 -14.26 -15.02 19.83
CA GLU A 79 -13.64 -16.26 20.34
C GLU A 79 -12.60 -16.82 19.36
N HIS A 80 -12.89 -16.77 18.06
CA HIS A 80 -11.91 -17.17 17.04
C HIS A 80 -10.67 -16.25 17.08
N TYR A 81 -10.88 -14.95 17.25
CA TYR A 81 -9.79 -13.98 17.40
C TYR A 81 -8.94 -14.24 18.65
N GLU A 82 -9.56 -14.50 19.80
CA GLU A 82 -8.82 -14.76 21.04
C GLU A 82 -8.00 -16.05 20.98
N LYS A 83 -8.51 -17.08 20.30
CA LYS A 83 -7.86 -18.39 20.22
C LYS A 83 -6.76 -18.47 19.16
N ASN A 84 -7.01 -17.92 17.98
CA ASN A 84 -6.15 -18.09 16.81
C ASN A 84 -5.42 -16.78 16.42
N GLY A 85 -5.80 -15.66 17.03
CA GLY A 85 -5.35 -14.34 16.59
C GLY A 85 -5.79 -14.02 15.16
N LEU A 86 -5.02 -13.11 14.54
CA LEU A 86 -5.04 -12.85 13.09
C LEU A 86 -3.65 -13.14 12.50
N GLU A 87 -3.03 -14.23 12.95
CA GLU A 87 -1.67 -14.58 12.57
C GLU A 87 -1.56 -14.99 11.09
N LYS A 88 -2.58 -15.72 10.60
CA LYS A 88 -2.67 -16.13 9.20
C LYS A 88 -3.63 -15.22 8.43
N PRO A 89 -3.30 -14.85 7.18
CA PRO A 89 -4.24 -14.18 6.28
C PRO A 89 -5.54 -14.98 6.11
N ILE A 90 -6.67 -14.29 6.21
CA ILE A 90 -7.99 -14.88 6.07
C ILE A 90 -8.60 -14.46 4.73
N HIS A 91 -9.15 -15.42 4.00
CA HIS A 91 -9.85 -15.21 2.76
C HIS A 91 -11.33 -15.60 2.90
N PHE A 92 -12.21 -14.61 2.82
CA PHE A 92 -13.66 -14.80 2.82
C PHE A 92 -14.17 -14.95 1.39
N ARG A 93 -14.87 -16.05 1.10
CA ARG A 93 -15.57 -16.26 -0.18
C ARG A 93 -17.00 -15.74 -0.13
N CYS A 94 -17.17 -14.47 0.23
CA CYS A 94 -18.49 -13.83 0.36
C CYS A 94 -18.49 -12.40 -0.21
N ASP A 95 -19.68 -11.80 -0.33
CA ASP A 95 -19.81 -10.37 -0.61
C ASP A 95 -19.14 -9.56 0.52
N PRO A 96 -18.23 -8.61 0.21
CA PRO A 96 -17.62 -7.72 1.20
C PRO A 96 -18.61 -7.02 2.13
N LYS A 97 -19.85 -6.78 1.67
CA LYS A 97 -20.90 -6.17 2.50
C LYS A 97 -21.27 -7.04 3.71
N ARG A 98 -21.15 -8.37 3.62
CA ARG A 98 -21.44 -9.29 4.74
C ARG A 98 -20.44 -9.15 5.89
N ILE A 99 -19.23 -8.68 5.61
CA ILE A 99 -18.19 -8.37 6.61
C ILE A 99 -18.10 -6.88 6.92
N GLY A 100 -19.11 -6.09 6.53
CA GLY A 100 -19.19 -4.66 6.84
C GLY A 100 -18.29 -3.76 6.00
N MET A 101 -17.72 -4.25 4.90
CA MET A 101 -16.94 -3.42 3.95
C MET A 101 -17.89 -2.63 3.04
N LYS A 102 -17.53 -1.38 2.75
CA LYS A 102 -18.31 -0.43 1.92
C LYS A 102 -17.82 -0.38 0.48
#